data_AF-Q1ZT01-F1
#
_entry.id   AF-Q1ZT01-F1
#
_cell.length_a   1.000
_cell.length_b   1.000
_cell.length_c   1.000
_cell.angle_alpha   90.00
_cell.angle_beta   90.00
_cell.angle_gamma   90.00
#
_symmetry.space_group_name_H-M   'P 1'
#
loop_
_entity.id
_entity.type
_entity.pdbx_description
1 polymer ?
#
loop_
_entity_poly.entity_id
_entity_poly.type
_entity_poly.pdbx_seq_one_letter_code
_entity_poly.pdbx_strand_id
1 'polypeptide(L)'
;MHTKTSSLKSKLLKAAVPLALACVFTAAPAMAKEAAVVPAAAPQITAQQQNIANRIGVIQQELAGIRHQTLQSHPELVKELKAYETAFNNKVKEKGYNPEKLIKRAQEIQLEARKGDLSNAKRTDLIKEFTSIRTELAKQQKSILSDPAISKQDKQVQKDVITAMKKQDPKAEKLLAELDSLVKQFKS
;
A
#
# COMPACT_ATOMS: atom_id res chain seq x y z
N MET A 1 -39.82 8.57 36.90
CA MET A 1 -39.85 8.83 35.44
C MET A 1 -39.25 10.18 35.18
N HIS A 2 -38.19 10.24 34.36
CA HIS A 2 -37.74 11.32 33.46
C HIS A 2 -36.29 10.99 33.06
N THR A 3 -36.15 10.46 31.85
CA THR A 3 -34.90 10.07 31.20
C THR A 3 -34.23 11.30 30.61
N LYS A 4 -32.94 11.51 30.89
CA LYS A 4 -32.08 12.41 30.12
C LYS A 4 -31.10 11.58 29.31
N THR A 5 -31.44 11.41 28.04
CA THR A 5 -30.61 10.84 26.98
C THR A 5 -29.45 11.80 26.68
N SER A 6 -28.23 11.40 27.02
CA SER A 6 -27.02 12.11 26.59
C SER A 6 -26.66 11.67 25.16
N SER A 7 -27.12 12.46 24.19
CA SER A 7 -26.69 12.42 22.79
C SER A 7 -25.47 13.31 22.63
N LEU A 8 -24.27 12.74 22.82
CA LEU A 8 -23.01 13.30 22.31
C LEU A 8 -22.53 12.45 21.13
N LYS A 9 -23.33 12.45 20.07
CA LYS A 9 -22.87 12.18 18.72
C LYS A 9 -21.95 13.34 18.31
N SER A 10 -20.86 13.01 17.62
CA SER A 10 -19.82 13.91 17.08
C SER A 10 -18.73 14.35 18.05
N LYS A 11 -17.60 13.62 18.01
CA LYS A 11 -16.25 14.18 17.89
C LYS A 11 -15.26 13.03 17.60
N LEU A 12 -14.57 13.14 16.45
CA LEU A 12 -13.32 12.46 16.05
C LEU A 12 -13.48 10.98 15.64
N LEU A 13 -13.50 10.53 14.38
CA LEU A 13 -12.77 10.92 13.16
C LEU A 13 -11.24 11.00 13.38
N LYS A 14 -10.53 9.93 12.97
CA LYS A 14 -9.09 9.73 12.63
C LYS A 14 -8.72 8.31 13.08
N ALA A 15 -8.45 7.30 12.26
CA ALA A 15 -7.75 7.30 10.99
C ALA A 15 -8.26 6.14 10.11
N ALA A 16 -8.91 6.49 9.00
CA ALA A 16 -8.93 5.63 7.83
C ALA A 16 -7.64 5.95 7.06
N VAL A 17 -6.75 4.97 6.90
CA VAL A 17 -5.60 5.08 6.00
C VAL A 17 -6.06 4.60 4.64
N PRO A 18 -6.32 5.47 3.65
CA PRO A 18 -6.48 5.01 2.29
C PRO A 18 -5.08 4.76 1.73
N LEU A 19 -4.64 3.50 1.70
CA LEU A 19 -3.49 3.09 0.92
C LEU A 19 -3.92 3.01 -0.55
N ALA A 20 -4.08 4.16 -1.20
CA ALA A 20 -4.38 4.25 -2.62
C ALA A 20 -3.46 5.29 -3.27
N LEU A 21 -2.27 4.85 -3.65
CA LEU A 21 -1.39 5.62 -4.54
C LEU A 21 -1.72 5.23 -6.00
N ALA A 22 -2.90 5.65 -6.47
CA ALA A 22 -3.21 5.64 -7.89
C ALA A 22 -2.60 6.89 -8.53
N CYS A 23 -1.39 6.76 -9.09
CA CYS A 23 -0.80 7.79 -9.94
C CYS A 23 -1.49 7.76 -11.30
N VAL A 24 -2.55 8.56 -11.47
CA VAL A 24 -3.12 8.83 -12.80
C VAL A 24 -2.29 9.97 -13.40
N PHE A 25 -1.37 9.64 -14.30
CA PHE A 25 -0.75 10.63 -15.18
C PHE A 25 -1.72 10.92 -16.33
N THR A 26 -2.50 11.98 -16.21
CA THR A 26 -3.19 12.57 -17.36
C THR A 26 -2.14 13.34 -18.18
N ALA A 27 -1.66 12.74 -19.26
CA ALA A 27 -0.87 13.46 -20.26
C ALA A 27 -1.78 14.47 -20.98
N ALA A 28 -1.55 15.76 -20.77
CA ALA A 28 -2.13 16.81 -21.61
C ALA A 28 -1.31 16.93 -22.91
N PRO A 29 -1.95 17.08 -24.09
CA PRO A 29 -1.23 17.32 -25.32
C PRO A 29 -0.89 18.81 -25.41
N ALA A 30 0.37 19.19 -25.20
CA ALA A 30 0.87 20.50 -25.57
C ALA A 30 1.56 20.38 -26.93
N MET A 31 0.96 21.01 -27.96
CA MET A 31 1.56 21.19 -29.26
C MET A 31 2.84 22.02 -29.11
N ALA A 32 3.98 21.48 -29.51
CA ALA A 32 5.19 22.25 -29.80
C ALA A 32 6.00 21.54 -30.90
N LYS A 33 6.38 22.34 -31.88
CA LYS A 33 6.95 22.01 -33.18
C LYS A 33 8.46 21.76 -33.06
N GLU A 34 8.92 20.70 -33.71
CA GLU A 34 10.31 20.40 -34.14
C GLU A 34 11.45 20.47 -33.09
N ALA A 35 11.77 19.31 -32.54
CA ALA A 35 13.14 18.81 -32.42
C ALA A 35 13.08 17.27 -32.45
N ALA A 36 13.75 16.65 -33.41
CA ALA A 36 13.84 15.20 -33.56
C ALA A 36 14.67 14.60 -32.42
N VAL A 37 14.02 14.35 -31.29
CA VAL A 37 14.50 13.45 -30.24
C VAL A 37 13.56 12.27 -30.31
N VAL A 38 14.07 11.11 -30.71
CA VAL A 38 13.34 9.84 -30.71
C VAL A 38 12.72 9.70 -29.31
N PRO A 39 11.40 9.80 -29.14
CA PRO A 39 10.82 9.58 -27.84
C PRO A 39 10.99 8.10 -27.56
N ALA A 40 11.80 7.76 -26.55
CA ALA A 40 11.66 6.46 -25.90
C ALA A 40 10.20 6.37 -25.49
N ALA A 41 9.42 5.57 -26.20
CA ALA A 41 7.99 5.41 -25.95
C ALA A 41 7.85 5.04 -24.49
N ALA A 42 7.24 5.93 -23.69
CA ALA A 42 6.77 5.55 -22.37
C ALA A 42 5.90 4.29 -22.57
N PRO A 43 6.08 3.23 -21.77
CA PRO A 43 5.29 2.01 -21.93
C PRO A 43 3.82 2.39 -21.90
N GLN A 44 3.15 2.31 -23.05
CA GLN A 44 1.73 2.59 -23.15
C GLN A 44 1.01 1.45 -22.47
N ILE A 45 0.47 1.71 -21.28
CA ILE A 45 -0.46 0.79 -20.62
C ILE A 45 -1.61 0.55 -21.58
N THR A 46 -1.79 -0.70 -22.00
CA THR A 46 -2.87 -1.06 -22.91
C THR A 46 -4.22 -0.90 -22.19
N ALA A 47 -5.31 -0.71 -22.95
CA ALA A 47 -6.66 -0.69 -22.36
C ALA A 47 -6.94 -1.96 -21.54
N GLN A 48 -6.40 -3.11 -21.97
CA GLN A 48 -6.47 -4.37 -21.24
C GLN A 48 -5.72 -4.29 -19.90
N GLN A 49 -4.50 -3.76 -19.90
CA GLN A 49 -3.69 -3.62 -18.68
C GLN A 49 -4.33 -2.62 -17.69
N GLN A 50 -5.00 -1.57 -18.19
CA GLN A 50 -5.80 -0.67 -17.35
C GLN A 50 -7.01 -1.39 -16.72
N ASN A 51 -7.73 -2.21 -17.48
CA ASN A 51 -8.85 -3.00 -16.95
C ASN A 51 -8.40 -4.00 -15.87
N ILE A 52 -7.26 -4.67 -16.09
CA ILE A 52 -6.65 -5.56 -15.09
C ILE A 52 -6.27 -4.77 -13.83
N ALA A 53 -5.64 -3.60 -13.96
CA ALA A 53 -5.30 -2.75 -12.84
C ALA A 53 -6.54 -2.32 -12.03
N ASN A 54 -7.61 -1.90 -12.72
CA ASN A 54 -8.87 -1.53 -12.10
C ASN A 54 -9.46 -2.71 -11.32
N ARG A 55 -9.47 -3.90 -11.93
CA ARG A 55 -10.02 -5.11 -11.28
C ARG A 55 -9.21 -5.53 -10.06
N ILE A 56 -7.88 -5.47 -10.14
CA ILE A 56 -6.99 -5.70 -8.99
C ILE A 56 -7.35 -4.74 -7.85
N GLY A 57 -7.55 -3.45 -8.15
CA GLY A 57 -7.93 -2.45 -7.15
C GLY A 57 -9.24 -2.78 -6.43
N VAL A 58 -10.28 -3.18 -7.20
CA VAL A 58 -11.57 -3.60 -6.63
C VAL A 58 -11.41 -4.82 -5.72
N ILE A 59 -10.72 -5.85 -6.18
CA ILE A 59 -10.49 -7.08 -5.39
C ILE A 59 -9.74 -6.77 -4.09
N GLN A 60 -8.72 -5.90 -4.14
CA GLN A 60 -7.99 -5.47 -2.96
C GLN A 60 -8.88 -4.75 -1.95
N GLN A 61 -9.81 -3.91 -2.42
CA GLN A 61 -10.77 -3.22 -1.56
C GLN A 61 -11.75 -4.22 -0.90
N GLU A 62 -12.27 -5.19 -1.66
CA GLU A 62 -13.15 -6.24 -1.12
C GLU A 62 -12.43 -7.12 -0.09
N LEU A 63 -11.22 -7.58 -0.40
CA LEU A 63 -10.38 -8.35 0.54
C LEU A 63 -10.04 -7.54 1.80
N ALA A 64 -9.84 -6.23 1.68
CA ALA A 64 -9.61 -5.36 2.85
C ALA A 64 -10.85 -5.30 3.76
N GLY A 65 -12.05 -5.25 3.17
CA GLY A 65 -13.31 -5.33 3.92
C GLY A 65 -13.45 -6.64 4.67
N ILE A 66 -13.24 -7.76 3.99
CA ILE A 66 -13.27 -9.10 4.59
C ILE A 66 -12.23 -9.22 5.70
N ARG A 67 -11.00 -8.74 5.47
CA ARG A 67 -9.94 -8.74 6.49
C ARG A 67 -10.36 -7.94 7.71
N HIS A 68 -10.96 -6.76 7.53
CA HIS A 68 -11.44 -5.95 8.65
C HIS A 68 -12.46 -6.70 9.50
N GLN A 69 -13.47 -7.30 8.87
CA GLN A 69 -14.49 -8.11 9.56
C GLN A 69 -13.86 -9.32 10.26
N THR A 70 -12.93 -10.00 9.59
CA THR A 70 -12.19 -11.14 10.16
C THR A 70 -11.42 -10.73 11.42
N LEU A 71 -10.70 -9.60 11.39
CA LEU A 71 -9.96 -9.15 12.57
C LEU A 71 -10.87 -8.67 13.72
N GLN A 72 -12.12 -8.28 13.43
CA GLN A 72 -13.10 -7.98 14.46
C GLN A 72 -13.66 -9.25 15.12
N SER A 73 -13.88 -10.32 14.35
CA SER A 73 -14.38 -11.60 14.87
C SER A 73 -13.30 -12.49 15.49
N HIS A 74 -12.02 -12.23 15.18
CA HIS A 74 -10.87 -13.02 15.61
C HIS A 74 -9.85 -12.18 16.40
N PRO A 75 -10.11 -11.85 17.67
CA PRO A 75 -9.22 -11.04 18.51
C PRO A 75 -7.85 -11.69 18.76
N GLU A 76 -7.73 -13.01 18.64
CA GLU A 76 -6.47 -13.76 18.65
C GLU A 76 -5.53 -13.33 17.52
N LEU A 77 -6.05 -13.12 16.30
CA LEU A 77 -5.25 -12.66 15.16
C LEU A 77 -4.72 -11.24 15.39
N VAL A 78 -5.49 -10.40 16.08
CA VAL A 78 -5.04 -9.05 16.46
C VAL A 78 -3.86 -9.13 17.43
N LYS A 79 -3.84 -10.10 18.35
CA LYS A 79 -2.71 -10.31 19.26
C LYS A 79 -1.48 -10.79 18.50
N GLU A 80 -1.65 -11.73 17.57
CA GLU A 80 -0.57 -12.24 16.73
C GLU A 80 0.05 -11.16 15.84
N LEU A 81 -0.78 -10.31 15.21
CA LEU A 81 -0.33 -9.16 14.43
C LEU A 81 0.48 -8.18 15.27
N LYS A 82 0.01 -7.84 16.49
CA LYS A 82 0.75 -6.96 17.40
C LYS A 82 2.06 -7.56 17.88
N ALA A 83 2.08 -8.87 18.14
CA ALA A 83 3.30 -9.57 18.51
C ALA A 83 4.32 -9.53 17.36
N TYR A 84 3.87 -9.72 16.12
CA TYR A 84 4.72 -9.61 14.93
C TYR A 84 5.23 -8.19 14.74
N GLU A 85 4.37 -7.19 14.81
CA GLU A 85 4.73 -5.78 14.71
C GLU A 85 5.79 -5.39 15.77
N THR A 86 5.61 -5.86 17.01
CA THR A 86 6.58 -5.62 18.09
C THR A 86 7.93 -6.26 17.78
N ALA A 87 7.95 -7.53 17.35
CA ALA A 87 9.19 -8.23 16.99
C ALA A 87 9.90 -7.55 15.82
N PHE A 88 9.15 -7.15 14.79
CA PHE A 88 9.67 -6.42 13.63
C PHE A 88 10.27 -5.07 14.04
N ASN A 89 9.55 -4.28 14.84
CA ASN A 89 10.02 -2.96 15.31
C ASN A 89 11.23 -3.07 16.24
N ASN A 90 11.32 -4.12 17.05
CA ASN A 90 12.52 -4.39 17.83
C ASN A 90 13.73 -4.65 16.92
N LYS A 91 13.54 -5.39 15.81
CA LYS A 91 14.61 -5.61 14.81
C LYS A 91 14.97 -4.34 14.05
N VAL A 92 14.02 -3.47 13.74
CA VAL A 92 14.29 -2.13 13.18
C VAL A 92 15.25 -1.36 14.11
N LYS A 93 14.95 -1.33 15.42
CA LYS A 93 15.77 -0.65 16.43
C LYS A 93 17.14 -1.30 16.60
N GLU A 94 17.20 -2.63 16.69
CA GLU A 94 18.45 -3.40 16.78
C GLU A 94 19.39 -3.11 15.61
N LYS A 95 18.85 -2.96 14.40
CA LYS A 95 19.61 -2.61 13.19
C LYS A 95 19.96 -1.13 13.07
N GLY A 96 19.48 -0.28 13.98
CA GLY A 96 19.67 1.17 13.94
C GLY A 96 18.94 1.86 12.80
N TYR A 97 17.89 1.23 12.24
CA TYR A 97 17.13 1.81 11.13
C TYR A 97 16.14 2.87 11.63
N ASN A 98 15.87 3.86 10.77
CA ASN A 98 14.87 4.91 11.01
C ASN A 98 13.90 5.03 9.82
N PRO A 99 13.01 4.05 9.64
CA PRO A 99 12.04 4.06 8.55
C PRO A 99 11.04 5.22 8.68
N GLU A 100 10.74 5.69 9.90
CA GLU A 100 9.83 6.81 10.14
C GLU A 100 10.32 8.10 9.47
N LYS A 101 11.62 8.41 9.58
CA LYS A 101 12.22 9.56 8.90
C LYS A 101 12.09 9.46 7.38
N LEU A 102 12.34 8.27 6.82
CA LEU A 102 12.24 8.02 5.38
C LEU A 102 10.79 8.14 4.89
N ILE A 103 9.83 7.57 5.63
CA ILE A 103 8.40 7.63 5.33
C ILE A 103 7.91 9.07 5.37
N LYS A 104 8.31 9.84 6.39
CA LYS A 104 7.98 11.27 6.49
C LYS A 104 8.47 12.04 5.27
N ARG A 105 9.73 11.81 4.85
CA ARG A 105 10.25 12.47 3.65
C ARG A 105 9.50 12.05 2.38
N ALA A 106 9.15 10.78 2.25
CA ALA A 106 8.33 10.31 1.13
C ALA A 106 6.95 10.99 1.08
N GLN A 107 6.31 11.25 2.23
CA GLN A 107 5.06 12.00 2.31
C GLN A 107 5.23 13.47 1.92
N GLU A 108 6.30 14.12 2.38
CA GLU A 108 6.64 15.49 1.98
C GLU A 108 6.85 15.60 0.47
N ILE A 109 7.58 14.66 -0.14
CA ILE A 109 7.77 14.60 -1.59
C ILE A 109 6.43 14.51 -2.32
N GLN A 110 5.48 13.71 -1.83
CA GLN A 110 4.15 13.62 -2.45
C GLN A 110 3.36 14.94 -2.37
N LEU A 111 3.51 15.69 -1.26
CA LEU A 111 2.89 17.00 -1.10
C LEU A 111 3.56 18.04 -2.03
N GLU A 112 4.89 18.01 -2.14
CA GLU A 112 5.64 18.85 -3.06
C GLU A 112 5.23 18.58 -4.51
N ALA A 113 5.21 17.31 -4.92
CA ALA A 113 4.88 16.87 -6.29
C ALA A 113 3.49 17.29 -6.77
N ARG A 114 2.54 17.53 -5.86
CA ARG A 114 1.17 17.98 -6.17
C ARG A 114 1.06 19.50 -6.38
N LYS A 115 2.11 20.26 -6.08
CA LYS A 115 2.13 21.71 -6.32
C LYS A 115 2.22 21.97 -7.83
N GLY A 116 1.33 22.81 -8.35
CA GLY A 116 1.17 23.04 -9.80
C GLY A 116 2.35 23.73 -10.50
N ASP A 117 3.25 24.37 -9.75
CA ASP A 117 4.34 25.20 -10.29
C ASP A 117 5.73 24.57 -10.09
N LEU A 118 5.83 23.27 -10.35
CA LEU A 118 7.09 22.54 -10.28
C LEU A 118 7.80 22.54 -11.64
N SER A 119 9.04 23.04 -11.65
CA SER A 119 9.92 22.88 -12.79
C SER A 119 10.18 21.39 -13.10
N ASN A 120 10.43 21.06 -14.37
CA ASN A 120 10.71 19.69 -14.79
C ASN A 120 11.95 19.10 -14.08
N ALA A 121 12.96 19.93 -13.81
CA ALA A 121 14.14 19.53 -13.04
C ALA A 121 13.75 19.13 -11.61
N LYS A 122 12.98 19.97 -10.91
CA LYS A 122 12.55 19.68 -9.54
C LYS A 122 11.65 18.45 -9.46
N ARG A 123 10.75 18.27 -10.44
CA ARG A 123 9.92 17.06 -10.55
C ARG A 123 10.78 15.80 -10.70
N THR A 124 11.82 15.85 -11.53
CA THR A 124 12.75 14.74 -11.74
C THR A 124 13.51 14.39 -10.47
N ASP A 125 13.99 15.39 -9.74
CA ASP A 125 14.72 15.17 -8.48
C ASP A 125 13.82 14.55 -7.40
N LEU A 126 12.59 15.04 -7.27
CA LEU A 126 11.60 14.47 -6.36
C LEU A 126 11.29 13.00 -6.68
N ILE A 127 11.17 12.64 -7.96
CA ILE A 127 10.95 11.25 -8.38
C ILE A 127 12.17 10.38 -8.03
N LYS A 128 13.39 10.87 -8.27
CA LYS A 128 14.63 10.14 -7.94
C LYS A 128 14.75 9.92 -6.43
N GLU A 129 14.49 10.96 -5.64
CA GLU A 129 14.54 10.90 -4.17
C GLU A 129 13.51 9.90 -3.63
N PHE A 130 12.27 9.99 -4.11
CA PHE A 130 11.21 9.04 -3.72
C PHE A 130 11.56 7.60 -4.07
N THR A 131 12.15 7.38 -5.25
CA THR A 131 12.60 6.05 -5.70
C THR A 131 13.72 5.53 -4.80
N SER A 132 14.68 6.38 -4.44
CA SER A 132 15.76 6.02 -3.51
C SER A 132 15.21 5.62 -2.13
N ILE A 133 14.27 6.39 -1.58
CA ILE A 133 13.61 6.06 -0.31
C ILE A 133 12.90 4.71 -0.37
N ARG A 134 12.15 4.42 -1.46
CA ARG A 134 11.47 3.13 -1.63
C ARG A 134 12.45 1.97 -1.67
N THR A 135 13.56 2.11 -2.39
CA THR A 135 14.61 1.09 -2.48
C THR A 135 15.25 0.84 -1.12
N GLU A 136 15.54 1.90 -0.36
CA GLU A 136 16.15 1.79 0.96
C GLU A 136 15.20 1.10 1.96
N LEU A 137 13.92 1.50 2.01
CA LEU A 137 12.93 0.84 2.85
C LEU A 137 12.76 -0.65 2.49
N ALA A 138 12.73 -0.98 1.20
CA ALA A 138 12.65 -2.37 0.74
C ALA A 138 13.89 -3.19 1.15
N LYS A 139 15.09 -2.60 1.07
CA LYS A 139 16.34 -3.21 1.52
C LYS A 139 16.33 -3.46 3.03
N GLN A 140 15.90 -2.49 3.82
CA GLN A 140 15.77 -2.61 5.27
C GLN A 140 14.78 -3.72 5.66
N GLN A 141 13.60 -3.73 5.03
CA GLN A 141 12.60 -4.77 5.24
C GLN A 141 13.15 -6.16 4.87
N LYS A 142 13.80 -6.32 3.71
CA LYS A 142 14.41 -7.58 3.29
C LYS A 142 15.48 -8.04 4.28
N SER A 143 16.29 -7.11 4.81
CA SER A 143 17.29 -7.44 5.83
C SER A 143 16.65 -7.92 7.13
N ILE A 144 15.52 -7.36 7.56
CA ILE A 144 14.83 -7.81 8.77
C ILE A 144 14.18 -9.18 8.53
N LEU A 145 13.52 -9.36 7.39
CA LEU A 145 12.89 -10.64 7.01
C LEU A 145 13.90 -11.76 6.71
N SER A 146 15.20 -11.45 6.63
CA SER A 146 16.25 -12.46 6.57
C SER A 146 16.51 -13.14 7.92
N ASP A 147 16.04 -12.55 9.02
CA ASP A 147 16.00 -13.20 10.33
C ASP A 147 14.97 -14.34 10.32
N PRO A 148 15.38 -15.61 10.58
CA PRO A 148 14.47 -16.75 10.49
C PRO A 148 13.27 -16.67 11.44
N ALA A 149 13.43 -16.08 12.62
CA ALA A 149 12.35 -15.97 13.59
C ALA A 149 11.29 -14.99 13.10
N ILE A 150 11.71 -13.83 12.59
CA ILE A 150 10.79 -12.85 12.00
C ILE A 150 10.12 -13.40 10.74
N SER A 151 10.89 -14.03 9.85
CA SER A 151 10.36 -14.64 8.62
C SER A 151 9.31 -15.70 8.91
N LYS A 152 9.55 -16.55 9.92
CA LYS A 152 8.60 -17.58 10.34
C LYS A 152 7.32 -16.95 10.90
N GLN A 153 7.44 -15.93 11.75
CA GLN A 153 6.29 -15.26 12.33
C GLN A 153 5.46 -14.51 11.27
N ASP A 154 6.12 -13.81 10.33
CA ASP A 154 5.48 -13.14 9.20
C ASP A 154 4.60 -14.12 8.38
N LYS A 155 5.19 -15.25 7.98
CA LYS A 155 4.48 -16.30 7.23
C LYS A 155 3.31 -16.89 8.02
N GLN A 156 3.50 -17.11 9.32
CA GLN A 156 2.47 -17.69 10.18
C GLN A 156 1.27 -16.75 10.29
N VAL A 157 1.49 -15.48 10.64
CA VAL A 157 0.42 -14.49 10.78
C VAL A 157 -0.32 -14.27 9.45
N GLN A 158 0.40 -14.21 8.32
CA GLN A 158 -0.24 -14.10 7.01
C GLN A 158 -1.12 -15.30 6.71
N LYS A 159 -0.64 -16.52 6.99
CA LYS A 159 -1.40 -17.75 6.79
C LYS A 159 -2.65 -17.77 7.66
N ASP A 160 -2.54 -17.43 8.94
CA ASP A 160 -3.64 -17.48 9.90
C ASP A 160 -4.73 -16.47 9.52
N VAL A 161 -4.34 -15.25 9.14
CA VAL A 161 -5.28 -14.24 8.63
C VAL A 161 -5.97 -14.72 7.36
N ILE A 162 -5.25 -15.26 6.37
CA ILE A 162 -5.86 -15.76 5.12
C ILE A 162 -6.80 -16.93 5.41
N THR A 163 -6.41 -17.86 6.27
CA THR A 163 -7.25 -18.99 6.67
C THR A 163 -8.53 -18.52 7.34
N ALA A 164 -8.44 -17.54 8.26
CA ALA A 164 -9.61 -16.97 8.91
C ALA A 164 -10.50 -16.22 7.93
N MET A 165 -9.93 -15.43 7.01
CA MET A 165 -10.69 -14.75 5.95
C MET A 165 -11.49 -15.72 5.09
N LYS A 166 -10.87 -16.84 4.68
CA LYS A 166 -11.55 -17.89 3.89
C LYS A 166 -12.68 -18.57 4.65
N LYS A 167 -12.54 -18.74 5.98
CA LYS A 167 -13.59 -19.29 6.84
C LYS A 167 -14.72 -18.29 7.10
N GLN A 168 -14.38 -17.01 7.23
CA GLN A 168 -15.31 -15.93 7.54
C GLN A 168 -16.18 -15.56 6.33
N ASP A 169 -15.59 -15.51 5.12
CA ASP A 169 -16.31 -15.21 3.88
C ASP A 169 -15.86 -16.13 2.74
N PRO A 170 -16.74 -16.96 2.17
CA PRO A 170 -16.40 -17.84 1.04
C PRO A 170 -15.97 -17.09 -0.22
N LYS A 171 -16.29 -15.80 -0.36
CA LYS A 171 -15.78 -14.95 -1.44
C LYS A 171 -14.28 -14.71 -1.34
N ALA A 172 -13.71 -14.75 -0.13
CA ALA A 172 -12.29 -14.49 0.07
C ALA A 172 -11.41 -15.45 -0.74
N GLU A 173 -11.80 -16.73 -0.81
CA GLU A 173 -11.07 -17.71 -1.61
C GLU A 173 -11.10 -17.39 -3.11
N LYS A 174 -12.28 -17.04 -3.65
CA LYS A 174 -12.43 -16.68 -5.06
C LYS A 174 -11.65 -15.42 -5.40
N LEU A 175 -11.73 -14.40 -4.54
CA LEU A 175 -11.03 -13.13 -4.71
C LEU A 175 -9.50 -13.29 -4.66
N LEU A 176 -8.98 -14.13 -3.75
CA LEU A 176 -7.55 -14.42 -3.67
C LEU A 176 -7.04 -15.15 -4.91
N ALA A 177 -7.79 -16.13 -5.42
CA ALA A 177 -7.45 -16.85 -6.64
C ALA A 177 -7.48 -15.93 -7.88
N GLU A 178 -8.50 -15.07 -7.97
CA GLU A 178 -8.61 -14.09 -9.05
C GLU A 178 -7.46 -13.07 -8.99
N LEU A 179 -7.12 -12.57 -7.80
CA LEU A 179 -6.00 -11.65 -7.61
C LEU A 179 -4.67 -12.25 -8.09
N ASP A 180 -4.37 -13.52 -7.74
CA ASP A 180 -3.15 -14.20 -8.18
C ASP A 180 -3.06 -14.31 -9.71
N SER A 181 -4.18 -14.66 -10.36
CA SER A 181 -4.27 -14.72 -11.82
C SER A 181 -4.05 -13.36 -12.47
N LEU A 182 -4.72 -12.31 -11.98
CA LEU A 182 -4.61 -10.96 -12.55
C LEU A 182 -3.23 -10.36 -12.35
N VAL A 183 -2.59 -10.60 -11.20
CA VAL A 183 -1.21 -10.11 -10.95
C VAL A 183 -0.21 -10.79 -11.89
N LYS A 184 -0.39 -12.07 -12.21
CA LYS A 184 0.44 -12.76 -13.22
C LYS A 184 0.23 -12.14 -14.60
N GLN A 185 -1.02 -11.96 -15.01
CA GLN A 185 -1.35 -11.34 -16.31
C GLN A 185 -0.86 -9.90 -16.43
N PHE A 186 -0.87 -9.12 -15.35
CA PHE A 186 -0.40 -7.74 -15.36
C PHE A 186 1.12 -7.61 -15.52
N LYS A 187 1.88 -8.64 -15.11
CA LYS A 187 3.35 -8.69 -15.17
C LYS A 187 3.89 -9.30 -16.47
N SER A 188 3.07 -10.08 -17.17
CA SER A 188 3.35 -10.64 -18.49
C SER A 188 3.23 -9.57 -19.58
#